data_AF-V8BHB0-F1
#
_entry.id   AF-V8BHB0-F1
#
_cell.length_a   1.000
_cell.length_b   1.000
_cell.length_c   1.000
_cell.angle_alpha   90.00
_cell.angle_beta   90.00
_cell.angle_gamma   90.00
#
_symmetry.space_group_name_H-M   'P 1'
#
loop_
_entity.id
_entity.type
_entity.pdbx_description
1 polymer ?
#
loop_
_entity_poly.entity_id
_entity_poly.type
_entity_poly.pdbx_seq_one_letter_code
_entity_poly.pdbx_strand_id
1 'polypeptide(L)'
;MAFETSVSLKDCKYTYSLHPNVKKYTLRDNTFAVTKVGNYELNRLLEAVPNSGEGFLLKIIFNKDLTGFKINITDKSGLRLVNIFKNPENDIIQQKFYFLMDSLVEREIFNKTEV
;
A
#
# COMPACT_ATOMS: atom_id res chain seq x y z
N MET A 1 3.84 6.35 -16.82
CA MET A 1 2.38 6.19 -16.63
C MET A 1 2.08 6.38 -15.16
N ALA A 2 0.91 6.92 -14.80
CA ALA A 2 0.67 7.28 -13.40
C ALA A 2 0.38 6.04 -12.54
N PHE A 3 -0.33 5.05 -13.08
CA PHE A 3 -0.70 3.79 -12.43
C PHE A 3 0.00 2.62 -13.12
N GLU A 4 0.36 1.60 -12.35
CA GLU A 4 1.09 0.42 -12.83
C GLU A 4 0.33 -0.85 -12.44
N THR A 5 0.54 -1.93 -13.21
CA THR A 5 -0.04 -3.26 -12.91
C THR A 5 0.81 -4.05 -11.92
N SER A 6 2.05 -3.61 -11.69
CA SER A 6 3.00 -4.19 -10.76
C SER A 6 3.85 -3.07 -10.17
N VAL A 7 4.09 -3.09 -8.86
CA VAL A 7 4.86 -2.07 -8.15
C VAL A 7 5.86 -2.76 -7.21
N SER A 8 7.12 -2.37 -7.33
CA SER A 8 8.18 -2.74 -6.41
C SER A 8 8.68 -1.49 -5.69
N LEU A 9 8.61 -1.50 -4.36
CA LEU A 9 9.17 -0.42 -3.55
C LEU A 9 10.68 -0.60 -3.45
N LYS A 10 11.43 0.50 -3.42
CA LYS A 10 12.89 0.44 -3.33
C LYS A 10 13.33 -0.32 -2.08
N ASP A 11 14.26 -1.25 -2.24
CA ASP A 11 14.81 -2.12 -1.18
C ASP A 11 13.77 -3.03 -0.50
N CYS A 12 12.54 -3.14 -1.04
CA CYS A 12 11.52 -4.08 -0.57
C CYS A 12 11.81 -5.50 -1.12
N LYS A 13 11.60 -6.52 -0.28
CA LYS A 13 11.80 -7.93 -0.66
C LYS A 13 10.76 -8.45 -1.66
N TYR A 14 9.65 -7.74 -1.80
CA TYR A 14 8.52 -8.21 -2.60
C TYR A 14 8.09 -7.17 -3.62
N THR A 15 7.68 -7.69 -4.77
CA THR A 15 6.88 -6.98 -5.77
C THR A 15 5.43 -7.37 -5.59
N TYR A 16 4.56 -6.37 -5.66
CA TYR A 16 3.11 -6.56 -5.63
C TYR A 16 2.55 -6.32 -7.01
N SER A 17 1.67 -7.19 -7.48
CA SER A 17 0.97 -7.00 -8.75
C SER A 17 -0.54 -7.08 -8.56
N LEU A 18 -1.27 -6.48 -9.49
CA LEU A 18 -2.72 -6.54 -9.51
C LEU A 18 -3.17 -8.01 -9.57
N HIS A 19 -4.12 -8.39 -8.72
CA HIS A 19 -4.75 -9.69 -8.83
C HIS A 19 -5.86 -9.65 -9.91
N PRO A 20 -5.96 -10.64 -10.82
CA PRO A 20 -6.94 -10.62 -11.92
C PRO A 20 -8.41 -10.59 -11.44
N ASN A 21 -8.67 -11.08 -10.22
CA ASN A 21 -10.02 -11.13 -9.63
C ASN A 21 -10.35 -9.92 -8.75
N VAL A 22 -9.54 -8.84 -8.75
CA VAL A 22 -9.82 -7.66 -7.93
C VAL A 22 -11.20 -7.07 -8.26
N LYS A 23 -12.02 -6.81 -7.23
CA LYS A 23 -13.38 -6.26 -7.39
C LYS A 23 -13.55 -4.98 -6.58
N LYS A 24 -14.41 -4.09 -7.07
CA LYS A 24 -14.75 -2.81 -6.44
C LYS A 24 -15.28 -2.99 -5.02
N TYR A 25 -16.12 -4.00 -4.80
CA TYR A 25 -16.68 -4.29 -3.48
C TYR A 25 -15.61 -4.83 -2.52
N THR A 26 -14.71 -5.71 -2.99
CA THR A 26 -13.57 -6.19 -2.20
C THR A 26 -12.69 -5.05 -1.68
N LEU A 27 -12.41 -4.04 -2.50
CA LEU A 27 -11.67 -2.86 -2.06
C LEU A 27 -12.42 -2.08 -0.96
N ARG A 28 -13.73 -1.89 -1.12
CA ARG A 28 -14.55 -1.20 -0.11
C ARG A 28 -14.60 -1.96 1.21
N ASP A 29 -14.75 -3.29 1.15
CA ASP A 29 -14.75 -4.16 2.32
C ASP A 29 -13.40 -4.13 3.05
N ASN A 30 -12.31 -3.91 2.30
CA ASN A 30 -10.96 -3.70 2.83
C ASN A 30 -10.65 -2.20 3.05
N THR A 31 -11.67 -1.40 3.34
CA THR A 31 -11.57 -0.01 3.81
C THR A 31 -10.98 1.01 2.84
N PHE A 32 -10.91 0.70 1.54
CA PHE A 32 -10.57 1.68 0.53
C PHE A 32 -11.72 2.67 0.36
N ALA A 33 -11.43 3.96 0.51
CA ALA A 33 -12.38 5.04 0.29
C ALA A 33 -12.46 5.39 -1.20
N VAL A 34 -13.68 5.64 -1.69
CA VAL A 34 -13.88 6.13 -3.06
C VAL A 34 -13.64 7.64 -3.08
N THR A 35 -12.64 8.07 -3.84
CA THR A 35 -12.33 9.49 -4.06
C THR A 35 -13.41 10.15 -4.95
N LYS A 36 -13.45 11.49 -4.97
CA LYS A 36 -14.39 12.24 -5.84
C LYS A 36 -14.28 11.89 -7.32
N VAL A 37 -13.10 11.49 -7.77
CA VAL A 37 -12.83 11.10 -9.16
C VAL A 37 -13.08 9.60 -9.43
N GLY A 38 -13.51 8.85 -8.42
CA GLY A 38 -13.88 7.43 -8.54
C GLY A 38 -12.74 6.42 -8.33
N ASN A 39 -11.53 6.88 -8.03
CA ASN A 39 -10.43 6.02 -7.61
C ASN A 39 -10.67 5.46 -6.20
N TYR A 40 -10.05 4.34 -5.88
CA TYR A 40 -10.12 3.69 -4.57
C TYR A 40 -8.81 3.93 -3.83
N GLU A 41 -8.88 4.57 -2.67
CA GLU A 41 -7.71 5.01 -1.90
C GLU A 41 -7.72 4.41 -0.49
N LEU A 42 -6.61 3.79 -0.10
CA LEU A 42 -6.34 3.35 1.26
C LEU A 42 -5.19 4.19 1.82
N ASN A 43 -5.44 4.82 2.97
CA ASN A 43 -4.41 5.53 3.74
C ASN A 43 -4.24 4.85 5.09
N ARG A 44 -3.00 4.51 5.43
CA ARG A 44 -2.65 3.88 6.71
C ARG A 44 -1.37 4.49 7.26
N LEU A 45 -1.40 4.89 8.52
CA LEU A 45 -0.20 5.34 9.23
C LEU A 45 0.54 4.11 9.76
N LEU A 46 1.79 3.94 9.34
CA LEU A 46 2.68 2.88 9.79
C LEU A 46 3.50 3.40 10.97
N GLU A 47 3.01 3.15 12.17
CA GLU A 47 3.63 3.59 13.42
C GLU A 47 4.39 2.44 14.07
N ALA A 48 5.47 2.68 14.79
CA ALA A 48 6.07 1.63 15.62
C ALA A 48 5.19 1.37 16.86
N VAL A 49 4.87 2.44 17.59
CA VAL A 49 4.02 2.42 18.78
C VAL A 49 2.56 2.71 18.39
N PRO A 50 1.59 1.86 18.74
CA PRO A 50 0.18 2.09 18.42
C PRO A 50 -0.34 3.43 18.99
N ASN A 51 -1.12 4.17 18.20
CA ASN A 51 -1.75 5.44 18.59
C ASN A 51 -0.76 6.55 18.99
N SER A 52 0.51 6.46 18.59
CA SER A 52 1.53 7.48 18.85
C SER A 52 1.35 8.73 17.99
N GLY A 53 0.71 8.58 16.84
CA GLY A 53 0.69 9.56 15.76
C GLY A 53 2.02 9.67 15.01
N GLU A 54 3.05 8.91 15.35
CA GLU A 54 4.40 9.02 14.80
C GLU A 54 4.72 7.82 13.89
N GLY A 55 4.94 8.10 12.60
CA GLY A 55 5.15 7.06 11.61
C GLY A 55 5.17 7.57 10.17
N PHE A 56 5.11 6.62 9.24
CA PHE A 56 5.08 6.91 7.79
C PHE A 56 3.69 6.66 7.22
N LEU A 57 3.26 7.53 6.32
CA LEU A 57 1.95 7.38 5.68
C LEU A 57 2.08 6.47 4.46
N LEU A 58 1.46 5.30 4.53
CA LEU A 58 1.24 4.41 3.40
C LEU A 58 -0.05 4.82 2.67
N LYS A 59 0.09 5.02 1.36
CA LYS A 59 -1.00 5.38 0.46
C LYS A 59 -1.05 4.39 -0.71
N ILE A 60 -2.17 3.68 -0.84
CA ILE A 60 -2.43 2.76 -1.95
C ILE A 60 -3.62 3.31 -2.74
N ILE A 61 -3.47 3.49 -4.05
CA ILE A 61 -4.54 4.02 -4.91
C ILE A 61 -4.73 3.11 -6.11
N PHE A 62 -5.94 2.57 -6.27
CA PHE A 62 -6.39 1.92 -7.51
C PHE A 62 -7.15 2.93 -8.36
N ASN A 63 -6.93 2.90 -9.67
CA ASN A 63 -7.75 3.69 -10.58
C ASN A 63 -9.21 3.18 -10.61
N LYS A 64 -10.14 4.02 -11.05
CA LYS A 64 -11.58 3.70 -11.13
C LYS A 64 -11.89 2.38 -11.85
N ASP A 65 -11.10 2.06 -12.87
CA ASP A 65 -11.30 0.90 -13.76
C ASP A 65 -10.60 -0.36 -13.26
N LEU A 66 -9.88 -0.29 -12.13
CA LEU A 66 -9.11 -1.39 -11.54
C LEU A 66 -8.06 -1.99 -12.48
N THR A 67 -7.54 -1.20 -13.43
CA THR A 67 -6.51 -1.63 -14.39
C THR A 67 -5.09 -1.30 -13.93
N GLY A 68 -4.95 -0.53 -12.86
CA GLY A 68 -3.65 -0.22 -12.28
C GLY A 68 -3.76 0.43 -10.92
N PHE A 69 -2.65 0.40 -10.19
CA PHE A 69 -2.55 0.95 -8.85
C PHE A 69 -1.22 1.68 -8.64
N LYS A 70 -1.10 2.31 -7.48
CA LYS A 70 0.14 2.91 -6.98
C LYS A 70 0.27 2.60 -5.50
N ILE A 71 1.51 2.44 -5.05
CA ILE A 71 1.85 2.35 -3.63
C ILE A 71 2.90 3.41 -3.36
N ASN A 72 2.59 4.33 -2.45
CA ASN A 72 3.52 5.35 -1.99
C ASN A 72 3.66 5.26 -0.48
N ILE A 73 4.89 5.37 0.00
CA ILE A 73 5.19 5.57 1.42
C ILE A 73 5.79 6.96 1.54
N THR A 74 5.22 7.75 2.44
CA THR A 74 5.60 9.15 2.64
C THR A 74 5.86 9.43 4.12
N ASP A 75 6.44 10.58 4.41
CA ASP A 75 6.44 11.10 5.78
C ASP A 75 5.01 11.33 6.30
N LYS A 76 4.88 11.63 7.60
CA LYS A 76 3.58 11.92 8.23
C LYS A 76 2.79 13.03 7.53
N SER A 77 3.48 13.95 6.84
CA SER A 77 2.84 15.05 6.10
C SER A 77 2.20 14.60 4.78
N GLY A 78 2.59 13.44 4.25
CA GLY A 78 2.12 12.95 2.95
C GLY A 78 2.84 13.56 1.74
N LEU A 79 3.88 14.38 1.96
CA LEU A 79 4.52 15.16 0.90
C LEU A 79 5.82 14.53 0.39
N ARG A 80 6.64 13.98 1.28
CA ARG A 80 7.97 13.46 0.93
C ARG A 80 7.93 11.96 0.85
N LEU A 81 8.34 11.40 -0.28
CA LEU A 81 8.52 9.95 -0.43
C LEU A 81 9.65 9.44 0.47
N VAL A 82 9.41 8.33 1.15
CA VAL A 82 10.35 7.71 2.07
C VAL A 82 10.53 6.24 1.73
N ASN A 83 11.77 5.78 1.77
CA ASN A 83 12.10 4.37 1.72
C ASN A 83 12.28 3.84 3.14
N ILE A 84 11.28 3.10 3.63
CA ILE A 84 11.30 2.51 4.98
C ILE A 84 12.20 1.27 5.08
N PHE A 85 12.54 0.63 3.95
CA PHE A 85 13.31 -0.60 3.91
C PHE A 85 14.83 -0.38 3.98
N LYS A 86 15.28 0.83 3.69
CA LYS A 86 16.71 1.20 3.76
C LYS A 86 17.28 1.17 5.18
N ASN A 87 16.50 1.56 6.20
CA ASN A 87 16.98 1.63 7.59
C ASN A 87 16.45 0.43 8.41
N PRO A 88 17.33 -0.41 9.00
CA PRO A 88 16.91 -1.51 9.86
C PRO A 88 16.16 -1.07 11.13
N GLU A 89 16.32 0.17 11.60
CA GLU A 89 15.57 0.69 12.75
C GLU A 89 14.05 0.75 12.50
N ASN A 90 13.62 0.74 11.23
CA ASN A 90 12.22 0.71 10.85
C ASN A 90 11.63 -0.71 10.86
N ASP A 91 12.28 -1.72 11.44
CA ASP A 91 11.85 -3.13 11.38
C ASP A 91 10.36 -3.32 11.75
N ILE A 92 9.90 -2.73 12.86
CA ILE A 92 8.48 -2.80 13.28
C ILE A 92 7.55 -2.19 12.21
N ILE A 93 7.95 -1.09 11.60
CA ILE A 93 7.19 -0.40 10.55
C ILE A 93 7.15 -1.25 9.27
N GLN A 94 8.28 -1.87 8.91
CA GLN A 94 8.36 -2.81 7.78
C GLN A 94 7.47 -4.02 8.00
N GLN A 95 7.48 -4.60 9.20
CA GLN A 95 6.60 -5.72 9.57
C GLN A 95 5.12 -5.34 9.47
N LYS A 96 4.73 -4.15 9.93
CA LYS A 96 3.35 -3.65 9.79
C LYS A 96 2.96 -3.44 8.33
N PHE A 97 3.88 -2.94 7.50
CA PHE A 97 3.67 -2.87 6.06
C PHE A 97 3.40 -4.26 5.48
N TYR A 98 4.28 -5.23 5.75
CA TYR A 98 4.12 -6.59 5.21
C TYR A 98 2.84 -7.25 5.71
N PHE A 99 2.49 -7.12 6.98
CA PHE A 99 1.26 -7.65 7.55
C PHE A 99 0.01 -7.09 6.84
N LEU A 100 -0.03 -5.77 6.63
CA LEU A 100 -1.12 -5.14 5.87
C LEU A 100 -1.16 -5.69 4.44
N MET A 101 -0.02 -5.70 3.74
CA MET A 101 0.03 -6.16 2.35
C MET A 101 -0.37 -7.63 2.21
N ASP A 102 0.02 -8.49 3.15
CA ASP A 102 -0.35 -9.90 3.17
C ASP A 102 -1.86 -10.07 3.34
N SER A 103 -2.50 -9.28 4.20
CA SER A 103 -3.97 -9.29 4.29
C SER A 103 -4.66 -8.87 2.99
N LEU A 104 -4.06 -7.98 2.19
CA LEU A 104 -4.60 -7.60 0.89
C LEU A 104 -4.36 -8.71 -0.16
N VAL A 105 -3.27 -9.46 -0.04
CA VAL A 105 -2.99 -10.63 -0.88
C VAL A 105 -3.99 -11.76 -0.60
N GLU A 106 -4.25 -12.05 0.68
CA GLU A 106 -5.25 -13.06 1.11
C GLU A 106 -6.65 -12.75 0.59
N ARG A 107 -6.97 -11.48 0.37
CA ARG A 107 -8.26 -11.01 -0.15
C ARG A 107 -8.30 -10.92 -1.67
N GLU A 108 -7.33 -11.51 -2.36
CA GLU A 108 -7.24 -11.50 -3.82
C GLU A 108 -7.22 -10.08 -4.42
N ILE A 109 -6.63 -9.11 -3.69
CA ILE A 109 -6.42 -7.74 -4.19
C ILE A 109 -5.07 -7.65 -4.90
N PHE A 110 -4.05 -8.27 -4.33
CA PHE A 110 -2.69 -8.33 -4.90
C PHE A 110 -2.20 -9.76 -5.05
N ASN A 111 -1.31 -9.97 -6.02
CA ASN A 111 -0.34 -11.06 -5.99
C ASN A 111 0.96 -10.55 -5.36
N LYS A 112 1.70 -11.43 -4.70
CA LYS A 112 3.00 -11.15 -4.07
C LYS A 112 4.06 -12.08 -4.66
N THR A 113 5.18 -11.51 -5.07
CA THR A 113 6.33 -12.25 -5.60
C THR A 113 7.60 -11.73 -4.95
N GLU A 114 8.48 -12.64 -4.51
CA GLU A 114 9.79 -12.29 -3.96
C GLU A 114 10.74 -11.85 -5.08
N VAL A 115 11.59 -10.84 -4.79
CA VAL A 115 12.54 -10.23 -5.73
C VAL A 115 13.97 -10.51 -5.29
#